data_AF-S7V298-F1
#
_entry.id   AF-S7V298-F1
#
_cell.length_a   1.000
_cell.length_b   1.000
_cell.length_c   1.000
_cell.angle_alpha   90.00
_cell.angle_beta   90.00
_cell.angle_gamma   90.00
#
_symmetry.space_group_name_H-M   'P 1'
#
loop_
_entity.id
_entity.type
_entity.pdbx_description
1 polymer ?
#
loop_
_entity_poly.entity_id
_entity_poly.type
_entity_poly.pdbx_seq_one_letter_code
_entity_poly.pdbx_strand_id
1 'polypeptide(L)'
;MTTTSFSLPSPETLAATFSPEALSGLFPAARADSFFEAMFGDASEGAYDISLVFAGAGSGELRFEFRLHQRPGHCLRCSLTYGLPQVFARHPVLDVKGLAAELAAMACGDSTSVSFELDATQTLAPDLHVIPLTVRCAGA
;
A
#
# COMPACT_ATOMS: atom_id res chain seq x y z
N MET A 1 28.64 23.84 -0.28
CA MET A 1 27.83 22.60 -0.28
C MET A 1 26.48 22.99 0.27
N THR A 2 25.51 23.21 -0.60
CA THR A 2 24.14 23.60 -0.23
C THR A 2 23.46 22.40 0.43
N THR A 3 23.23 22.49 1.74
CA THR A 3 22.31 21.61 2.44
C THR A 3 20.90 21.93 1.92
N THR A 4 20.47 21.23 0.87
CA THR A 4 19.07 21.22 0.47
C THR A 4 18.31 20.60 1.63
N SER A 5 17.67 21.44 2.43
CA SER A 5 16.76 21.01 3.47
C SER A 5 15.56 20.36 2.76
N PHE A 6 15.53 19.04 2.78
CA PHE A 6 14.53 18.25 2.10
C PHE A 6 13.31 18.17 3.01
N SER A 7 12.44 19.17 2.91
CA SER A 7 11.19 19.19 3.65
C SER A 7 10.11 18.53 2.80
N LEU A 8 9.42 17.53 3.36
CA LEU A 8 8.24 16.97 2.72
C LEU A 8 7.24 18.09 2.38
N PRO A 9 6.59 18.03 1.20
CA PRO A 9 5.55 18.98 0.87
C PRO A 9 4.37 18.87 1.85
N SER A 10 3.61 19.96 1.98
CA SER A 10 2.42 20.03 2.85
C SER A 10 1.47 18.85 2.61
N PRO A 11 0.75 18.36 3.65
CA PRO A 11 -0.12 17.20 3.53
C PRO A 11 -1.26 17.39 2.53
N GLU A 12 -1.70 18.63 2.29
CA GLU A 12 -2.68 18.98 1.25
C GLU A 12 -2.16 18.71 -0.17
N THR A 13 -0.90 19.04 -0.45
CA THR A 13 -0.25 18.79 -1.74
C THR A 13 -0.06 17.30 -1.94
N LEU A 14 0.35 16.57 -0.89
CA LEU A 14 0.48 15.12 -0.94
C LEU A 14 -0.87 14.45 -1.16
N ALA A 15 -1.95 14.93 -0.52
CA ALA A 15 -3.29 14.41 -0.77
C ALA A 15 -3.78 14.66 -2.21
N ALA A 16 -3.39 15.78 -2.81
CA ALA A 16 -3.67 16.05 -4.23
C ALA A 16 -2.85 15.14 -5.18
N THR A 17 -1.58 14.89 -4.86
CA THR A 17 -0.70 14.00 -5.62
C THR A 17 -1.14 12.54 -5.48
N PHE A 18 -1.46 12.10 -4.27
CA PHE A 18 -1.94 10.76 -3.93
C PHE A 18 -3.47 10.70 -3.96
N SER A 19 -4.05 11.23 -5.03
CA SER A 19 -5.49 11.10 -5.26
C SER A 19 -5.86 9.62 -5.47
N PRO A 20 -7.11 9.22 -5.20
CA PRO A 20 -7.57 7.85 -5.44
C PRO A 20 -7.31 7.38 -6.87
N GLU A 21 -7.37 8.28 -7.85
CA GLU A 21 -7.09 8.00 -9.26
C GLU A 21 -5.60 7.72 -9.48
N ALA A 22 -4.70 8.53 -8.91
CA ALA A 22 -3.26 8.32 -8.99
C ALA A 22 -2.87 7.00 -8.31
N LEU A 23 -3.40 6.73 -7.11
CA LEU A 23 -3.16 5.49 -6.38
C LEU A 23 -3.74 4.27 -7.09
N SER A 24 -4.91 4.39 -7.74
CA SER A 24 -5.47 3.31 -8.56
C SER A 24 -4.66 3.05 -9.83
N GLY A 25 -3.96 4.06 -10.36
CA GLY A 25 -2.99 3.88 -11.44
C GLY A 25 -1.74 3.14 -10.98
N LEU A 26 -1.23 3.46 -9.80
CA LEU A 26 -0.03 2.86 -9.21
C LEU A 26 -0.28 1.46 -8.67
N PHE A 27 -1.47 1.20 -8.12
CA PHE A 27 -1.91 -0.06 -7.58
C PHE A 27 -3.35 -0.35 -8.04
N PRO A 28 -3.52 -0.82 -9.29
CA PRO A 28 -4.84 -1.13 -9.83
C PRO A 28 -5.42 -2.39 -9.16
N ALA A 29 -6.75 -2.47 -9.07
CA ALA A 29 -7.44 -3.63 -8.53
C ALA A 29 -7.04 -4.94 -9.24
N ALA A 30 -6.76 -4.89 -10.55
CA ALA A 30 -6.26 -6.01 -11.34
C ALA A 30 -4.93 -6.60 -10.83
N ARG A 31 -4.13 -5.83 -10.07
CA ARG A 31 -2.90 -6.33 -9.43
C ARG A 31 -3.23 -7.30 -8.29
N ALA A 32 -4.32 -7.05 -7.56
CA ALA A 32 -4.84 -7.99 -6.57
C ALA A 32 -5.32 -9.28 -7.26
N ASP A 33 -6.06 -9.16 -8.36
CA ASP A 33 -6.49 -10.31 -9.17
C ASP A 33 -5.30 -11.16 -9.63
N SER A 34 -4.27 -10.50 -10.17
CA SER A 34 -3.03 -11.17 -10.61
C SER A 34 -2.31 -11.87 -9.45
N PHE A 35 -2.37 -11.31 -8.24
CA PHE A 35 -1.83 -11.94 -7.04
C PHE A 35 -2.60 -13.22 -6.69
N PHE A 36 -3.93 -13.18 -6.72
CA PHE A 36 -4.75 -14.36 -6.46
C PHE A 36 -4.61 -15.42 -7.55
N GLU A 37 -4.54 -15.01 -8.81
CA GLU A 37 -4.28 -15.91 -9.93
C GLU A 37 -2.91 -16.60 -9.79
N ALA A 38 -1.88 -15.88 -9.36
CA ALA A 38 -0.57 -16.46 -9.10
C ALA A 38 -0.55 -17.44 -7.90
N MET A 39 -1.39 -17.21 -6.88
CA MET A 39 -1.44 -18.04 -5.67
C MET A 39 -2.38 -19.25 -5.81
N PHE A 40 -3.53 -19.08 -6.46
CA PHE A 40 -4.63 -20.04 -6.52
C PHE A 40 -4.91 -20.56 -7.93
N GLY A 41 -4.31 -19.95 -8.96
CA GLY A 41 -4.59 -20.27 -10.37
C GLY A 41 -5.85 -19.63 -10.91
N ASP A 42 -6.61 -18.91 -10.08
CA ASP A 42 -7.84 -18.23 -10.45
C ASP A 42 -8.03 -16.95 -9.62
N ALA A 43 -8.31 -15.82 -10.27
CA ALA A 43 -8.52 -14.55 -9.58
C ALA A 43 -9.86 -14.48 -8.81
N SER A 44 -10.85 -15.28 -9.20
CA SER A 44 -12.17 -15.35 -8.54
C SER A 44 -12.10 -16.07 -7.20
N GLU A 45 -11.09 -16.92 -6.98
CA GLU A 45 -10.76 -17.49 -5.67
C GLU A 45 -10.26 -16.40 -4.67
N GLY A 46 -9.97 -15.20 -5.16
CA GLY A 46 -9.60 -14.06 -4.35
C GLY A 46 -10.69 -13.69 -3.35
N ALA A 47 -10.37 -13.75 -2.06
CA ALA A 47 -11.35 -13.50 -1.02
C ALA A 47 -11.68 -12.02 -0.81
N TYR A 48 -10.87 -11.11 -1.36
CA TYR A 48 -10.99 -9.67 -1.15
C TYR A 48 -10.36 -8.86 -2.28
N ASP A 49 -10.92 -7.68 -2.52
CA ASP A 49 -10.32 -6.64 -3.35
C ASP A 49 -9.33 -5.82 -2.52
N ILE A 50 -8.17 -5.49 -3.11
CA ILE A 50 -7.14 -4.69 -2.46
C ILE A 50 -7.12 -3.31 -3.12
N SER A 51 -7.24 -2.26 -2.33
CA SER A 51 -7.10 -0.88 -2.80
C SER A 51 -6.15 -0.10 -1.89
N LEU A 52 -5.34 0.79 -2.48
CA LEU A 52 -4.42 1.63 -1.73
C LEU A 52 -5.06 3.01 -1.49
N VAL A 53 -5.05 3.45 -0.24
CA VAL A 53 -5.56 4.78 0.15
C VAL A 53 -4.50 5.55 0.92
N PHE A 54 -4.38 6.85 0.63
CA PHE A 54 -3.53 7.75 1.40
C PHE A 54 -4.24 8.16 2.69
N ALA A 55 -3.67 7.81 3.83
CA ALA A 55 -4.19 8.14 5.16
C ALA A 55 -3.61 9.46 5.69
N GLY A 56 -2.45 9.89 5.18
CA GLY A 56 -1.86 11.19 5.48
C GLY A 56 -0.33 11.15 5.45
N ALA A 57 0.29 12.27 5.79
CA ALA A 57 1.74 12.36 5.96
C ALA A 57 2.07 12.99 7.31
N GLY A 58 3.14 12.51 7.95
CA GLY A 58 3.72 13.03 9.19
C GLY A 58 5.20 13.37 9.00
N SER A 59 5.87 13.81 10.07
CA SER A 59 7.27 14.25 10.15
C SER A 59 8.32 13.41 9.38
N GLY A 60 8.35 13.47 8.04
CA GLY A 60 9.22 12.63 7.20
C GLY A 60 8.62 11.28 6.77
N GLU A 61 7.35 11.00 7.07
CA GLU A 61 6.73 9.70 6.83
C GLU A 61 5.40 9.83 6.07
N LEU A 62 5.17 8.98 5.08
CA LEU A 62 3.91 8.87 4.38
C LEU A 62 3.13 7.67 4.93
N ARG A 63 1.85 7.89 5.22
CA ARG A 63 0.95 6.87 5.76
C ARG A 63 -0.09 6.52 4.72
N PHE A 64 -0.10 5.26 4.35
CA PHE A 64 -1.06 4.66 3.44
C PHE A 64 -1.76 3.49 4.13
N GLU A 65 -2.85 3.05 3.56
CA GLU A 65 -3.65 1.93 4.05
C GLU A 65 -4.04 1.06 2.86
N PHE A 66 -3.68 -0.22 2.90
CA PHE A 66 -4.28 -1.20 1.99
C PHE A 66 -5.63 -1.61 2.54
N ARG A 67 -6.70 -1.21 1.87
CA ARG A 67 -8.07 -1.61 2.19
C ARG A 67 -8.40 -2.91 1.47
N LEU A 68 -8.73 -3.92 2.27
CA LEU A 68 -9.13 -5.25 1.86
C LEU A 68 -10.66 -5.34 2.00
N HIS A 69 -11.34 -5.21 0.87
CA HIS A 69 -12.80 -5.31 0.80
C HIS A 69 -13.21 -6.74 0.51
N GLN A 70 -14.01 -7.36 1.37
CA GLN A 70 -14.43 -8.74 1.19
C GLN A 70 -15.31 -8.92 -0.05
N ARG A 71 -14.98 -9.91 -0.87
CA ARG A 71 -15.83 -10.32 -1.99
C ARG A 71 -17.02 -11.16 -1.51
N PRO A 72 -18.21 -10.98 -2.10
CA PRO A 72 -19.38 -11.77 -1.72
C PRO A 72 -19.13 -13.26 -1.96
N GLY A 73 -19.40 -14.09 -0.95
CA GLY A 73 -19.20 -15.54 -1.03
C GLY A 73 -17.84 -16.05 -0.53
N HIS A 74 -16.87 -15.17 -0.26
CA HIS A 74 -15.56 -15.55 0.29
C HIS A 74 -15.41 -15.04 1.73
N CYS A 75 -15.00 -15.90 2.68
CA CYS A 75 -14.87 -15.50 4.08
C CYS A 75 -13.44 -15.04 4.39
N LEU A 76 -13.27 -13.75 4.62
CA LEU A 76 -11.97 -13.10 4.85
C LEU A 76 -11.26 -13.62 6.12
N ARG A 77 -12.05 -14.03 7.12
CA ARG A 77 -11.59 -14.62 8.38
C ARG A 77 -10.82 -15.93 8.19
N CYS A 78 -11.20 -16.73 7.20
CA CYS A 78 -10.59 -18.05 6.94
C CYS A 78 -9.24 -17.92 6.21
N SER A 79 -9.09 -16.90 5.36
CA SER A 79 -7.85 -16.57 4.65
C SER A 79 -6.83 -15.77 5.49
N LEU A 80 -7.23 -15.25 6.66
CA LEU A 80 -6.39 -14.48 7.60
C LEU A 80 -5.57 -15.34 8.58
N THR A 81 -5.32 -16.61 8.27
CA THR A 81 -4.45 -17.46 9.11
C THR A 81 -2.98 -17.09 8.88
N TYR A 82 -2.49 -16.14 9.68
CA TYR A 82 -1.08 -15.82 9.96
C TYR A 82 -0.16 -15.52 8.75
N GLY A 83 0.27 -14.25 8.62
CA GLY A 83 1.41 -13.89 7.77
C GLY A 83 1.09 -13.13 6.49
N LEU A 84 -0.16 -12.70 6.27
CA LEU A 84 -0.56 -11.92 5.10
C LEU A 84 0.32 -10.68 4.84
N PRO A 85 0.70 -9.87 5.86
CA PRO A 85 1.63 -8.75 5.64
C PRO A 85 3.00 -9.20 5.14
N GLN A 86 3.50 -10.37 5.58
CA GLN A 86 4.76 -10.93 5.09
C GLN A 86 4.65 -11.47 3.67
N VAL A 87 3.49 -12.05 3.30
CA VAL A 87 3.22 -12.47 1.92
C VAL A 87 3.19 -11.24 1.01
N PHE A 88 2.46 -10.19 1.39
CA PHE A 88 2.37 -8.94 0.63
C PHE A 88 3.74 -8.31 0.40
N ALA A 89 4.56 -8.21 1.45
CA ALA A 89 5.90 -7.65 1.37
C ALA A 89 6.85 -8.44 0.44
N ARG A 90 6.63 -9.75 0.28
CA ARG A 90 7.52 -10.66 -0.45
C ARG A 90 6.99 -11.05 -1.83
N HIS A 91 5.74 -10.74 -2.16
CA HIS A 91 5.14 -11.19 -3.40
C HIS A 91 5.53 -10.28 -4.58
N PRO A 92 6.17 -10.83 -5.63
CA PRO A 92 6.66 -10.04 -6.75
C PRO A 92 5.55 -9.40 -7.58
N VAL A 93 4.33 -9.98 -7.58
CA VAL A 93 3.18 -9.42 -8.31
C VAL A 93 2.62 -8.16 -7.64
N LEU A 94 2.62 -8.10 -6.30
CA LEU A 94 2.14 -6.92 -5.57
C LEU A 94 3.17 -5.79 -5.60
N ASP A 95 4.45 -6.16 -5.64
CA ASP A 95 5.62 -5.28 -5.65
C ASP A 95 5.48 -4.09 -4.69
N VAL A 96 5.15 -4.38 -3.43
CA VAL A 96 4.97 -3.33 -2.39
C VAL A 96 6.24 -2.51 -2.21
N LYS A 97 7.41 -3.13 -2.45
CA LYS A 97 8.70 -2.44 -2.44
C LYS A 97 8.81 -1.42 -3.57
N GLY A 98 8.51 -1.81 -4.81
CA GLY A 98 8.48 -0.90 -5.95
C GLY A 98 7.45 0.21 -5.75
N LEU A 99 6.26 -0.14 -5.27
CA LEU A 99 5.20 0.82 -4.94
C LEU A 99 5.66 1.85 -3.90
N ALA A 100 6.29 1.42 -2.80
CA ALA A 100 6.82 2.33 -1.80
C ALA A 100 7.90 3.26 -2.38
N ALA A 101 8.74 2.75 -3.27
CA ALA A 101 9.75 3.56 -3.96
C ALA A 101 9.12 4.59 -4.90
N GLU A 102 8.07 4.25 -5.64
CA GLU A 102 7.32 5.18 -6.49
C GLU A 102 6.58 6.24 -5.68
N LEU A 103 5.93 5.84 -4.57
CA LEU A 103 5.27 6.76 -3.64
C LEU A 103 6.26 7.79 -3.07
N ALA A 104 7.43 7.33 -2.64
CA ALA A 104 8.48 8.25 -2.22
C ALA A 104 9.06 9.07 -3.37
N ALA A 105 9.23 8.51 -4.57
CA ALA A 105 9.67 9.29 -5.73
C ALA A 105 8.73 10.48 -6.00
N MET A 106 7.42 10.30 -5.80
CA MET A 106 6.46 11.40 -5.99
C MET A 106 6.43 12.40 -4.84
N ALA A 107 6.57 11.95 -3.58
CA ALA A 107 6.52 12.85 -2.42
C ALA A 107 7.85 13.54 -2.13
N CYS A 108 8.93 12.79 -2.24
CA CYS A 108 10.28 13.15 -1.89
C CYS A 108 11.06 13.53 -3.17
N GLY A 109 10.83 12.86 -4.29
CA GLY A 109 11.70 13.01 -5.47
C GLY A 109 12.89 12.04 -5.45
N ASP A 110 12.90 11.11 -4.50
CA ASP A 110 13.94 10.10 -4.33
C ASP A 110 13.32 8.71 -4.17
N SER A 111 13.71 7.79 -5.05
CA SER A 111 13.28 6.38 -5.04
C SER A 111 14.35 5.43 -4.53
N THR A 112 15.58 5.92 -4.35
CA THR A 112 16.77 5.07 -4.15
C THR A 112 16.91 4.60 -2.72
N SER A 113 16.54 5.45 -1.75
CA SER A 113 16.68 5.15 -0.33
C SER A 113 15.31 5.29 0.36
N VAL A 114 14.50 4.25 0.22
CA VAL A 114 13.18 4.14 0.85
C VAL A 114 13.15 2.97 1.81
N SER A 115 12.53 3.18 2.97
CA SER A 115 12.11 2.11 3.86
C SER A 115 10.58 2.11 3.95
N PHE A 116 9.99 0.92 4.00
CA PHE A 116 8.56 0.77 4.20
C PHE A 116 8.29 -0.27 5.28
N GLU A 117 7.22 -0.07 6.02
CA GLU A 117 6.75 -0.98 7.06
C GLU A 117 5.27 -1.25 6.88
N LEU A 118 4.90 -2.53 6.95
CA LEU A 118 3.51 -2.99 6.96
C LEU A 118 3.16 -3.40 8.38
N ASP A 119 2.15 -2.76 8.94
CA ASP A 119 1.65 -3.07 10.28
C ASP A 119 0.70 -4.28 10.27
N ALA A 120 0.27 -4.69 11.47
CA ALA A 120 -0.74 -5.73 11.61
C ALA A 120 -2.06 -5.32 10.92
N THR A 121 -2.72 -6.29 10.29
CA THR A 121 -4.03 -6.09 9.69
C THR A 121 -5.05 -5.69 10.77
N GLN A 122 -5.67 -4.54 10.60
CA GLN A 122 -6.72 -4.02 11.48
C GLN A 122 -8.08 -4.30 10.85
N THR A 123 -9.08 -4.58 11.68
CA THR A 123 -10.45 -4.80 11.22
C THR A 123 -11.24 -3.52 11.44
N LEU A 124 -11.60 -2.81 10.37
CA LEU A 124 -12.44 -1.61 10.46
C LEU A 124 -13.93 -1.99 10.44
N ALA A 125 -14.29 -2.98 9.62
CA ALA A 125 -15.64 -3.52 9.52
C ALA A 125 -15.60 -5.04 9.29
N PRO A 126 -16.74 -5.75 9.40
CA PRO A 126 -16.80 -7.20 9.16
C PRO A 126 -16.30 -7.62 7.78
N ASP A 127 -16.52 -6.75 6.79
CA ASP A 127 -16.21 -6.88 5.37
C ASP A 127 -15.06 -5.96 4.93
N LEU A 128 -14.45 -5.21 5.85
CA LEU A 128 -13.38 -4.26 5.57
C LEU A 128 -12.23 -4.40 6.57
N HIS A 129 -11.10 -4.87 6.05
CA HIS A 129 -9.85 -4.91 6.78
C HIS A 129 -8.87 -3.92 6.18
N VAL A 130 -7.96 -3.40 6.99
CA VAL A 130 -6.92 -2.47 6.55
C VAL A 130 -5.55 -2.91 7.01
N ILE A 131 -4.55 -2.77 6.14
CA ILE A 131 -3.14 -2.96 6.50
C ILE A 131 -2.46 -1.60 6.39
N PRO A 132 -2.07 -0.98 7.52
CA PRO A 132 -1.34 0.28 7.47
C PRO A 132 0.03 0.05 6.82
N LEU A 133 0.35 0.89 5.85
CA LEU A 133 1.65 0.96 5.18
C LEU A 133 2.28 2.31 5.52
N THR A 134 3.40 2.27 6.22
CA THR A 134 4.21 3.46 6.48
C THR A 134 5.40 3.46 5.52
N VAL A 135 5.57 4.53 4.75
CA VAL A 135 6.70 4.73 3.85
C VAL A 135 7.55 5.87 4.39
N ARG A 136 8.85 5.63 4.55
CA ARG A 136 9.85 6.59 5.01
C ARG A 136 10.86 6.84 3.89
N CYS A 137 11.05 8.11 3.56
CA CYS A 137 12.14 8.53 2.68
C CYS A 137 13.41 8.66 3.53
N ALA A 138 14.48 7.96 3.17
CA ALA A 138 15.76 8.14 3.84
C ALA A 138 16.39 9.44 3.32
N GLY A 139 16.42 10.46 4.18
CA GLY A 139 16.90 11.80 3.83
C GLY A 139 16.17 12.96 4.54
N ALA A 140 15.10 12.66 5.29
CA ALA A 140 14.47 13.61 6.21
C ALA A 140 15.24 13.72 7.53
#